data_AF-A0AAU9IR82-F1
#
_entry.id   AF-A0AAU9IR82-F1
#
_cell.length_a   1.000
_cell.length_b   1.000
_cell.length_c   1.000
_cell.angle_alpha   90.00
_cell.angle_beta   90.00
_cell.angle_gamma   90.00
#
_symmetry.space_group_name_H-M   'P 1'
#
loop_
_entity.id
_entity.type
_entity.pdbx_description
1 polymer ?
#
loop_
_entity_poly.entity_id
_entity_poly.type
_entity_poly.pdbx_seq_one_letter_code
_entity_poly.pdbx_strand_id
1 'polypeptide(L)'
;MLRKNIICRFAGGGRRADKKTREKLEERFGKKIKEKELHPYFSKGRAFYLLREFQRLRNLNRHTIKYDKATMNEFTKKAEEFSLYCTHEHFEAFEEYQDHKRCVDQAINEIQTLPDRLKAELMNEGNSRLPRSQEVLSLYWDQLIRILPPQMVHIYKAGRKLRAVFEDKLEHHED
;
A
#
# COMPACT_ATOMS: atom_id res chain seq x y z
N MET A 1 -43.55 14.50 18.37
CA MET A 1 -44.05 13.31 17.64
C MET A 1 -44.29 13.69 16.19
N LEU A 2 -44.04 12.76 15.24
CA LEU A 2 -43.84 12.96 13.78
C LEU A 2 -42.44 13.54 13.48
N ARG A 3 -41.48 12.83 12.89
CA ARG A 3 -41.49 12.28 11.52
C ARG A 3 -40.65 11.00 11.43
N LYS A 4 -41.30 9.83 11.38
CA LYS A 4 -40.69 8.54 11.00
C LYS A 4 -41.18 8.01 9.63
N ASN A 5 -41.96 8.79 8.87
CA ASN A 5 -42.72 8.28 7.72
C ASN A 5 -42.44 9.01 6.40
N ILE A 6 -41.24 8.87 5.82
CA ILE A 6 -41.04 9.27 4.41
C ILE A 6 -40.40 8.17 3.54
N ILE A 7 -39.90 7.07 4.09
CA ILE A 7 -39.30 6.00 3.27
C ILE A 7 -40.08 4.70 3.42
N CYS A 8 -41.37 4.69 3.05
CA CYS A 8 -42.18 3.46 3.01
C CYS A 8 -43.41 3.55 2.06
N ARG A 9 -43.39 4.37 1.00
CA ARG A 9 -44.56 4.53 0.09
C ARG A 9 -44.30 4.36 -1.41
N PHE A 10 -43.19 3.74 -1.82
CA PHE A 10 -42.95 3.38 -3.24
C PHE A 10 -42.54 1.91 -3.45
N ALA A 11 -43.00 0.99 -2.61
CA ALA A 11 -42.69 -0.44 -2.75
C ALA A 11 -43.96 -1.30 -2.78
N GLY A 12 -44.87 -0.96 -3.68
CA GLY A 12 -45.83 -1.92 -4.23
C GLY A 12 -45.15 -2.71 -5.35
N GLY A 13 -44.24 -3.63 -4.99
CA GLY A 13 -43.47 -4.39 -5.97
C GLY A 13 -42.81 -5.61 -5.33
N GLY A 14 -43.42 -6.78 -5.53
CA GLY A 14 -42.92 -8.14 -5.27
C GLY A 14 -41.70 -8.34 -4.35
N ARG A 15 -41.93 -8.96 -3.18
CA ARG A 15 -40.91 -9.49 -2.24
C ARG A 15 -39.82 -10.38 -2.89
N ARG A 16 -40.02 -10.86 -4.13
CA ARG A 16 -39.05 -11.65 -4.91
C ARG A 16 -37.99 -10.80 -5.62
N ALA A 17 -38.30 -9.56 -6.01
CA ALA A 17 -37.32 -8.67 -6.64
C ALA A 17 -36.27 -8.23 -5.60
N ASP A 18 -36.71 -7.82 -4.42
CA ASP A 18 -35.82 -7.45 -3.31
C ASP A 18 -34.91 -8.58 -2.85
N LYS A 19 -35.36 -9.84 -2.90
CA LYS A 19 -34.53 -10.99 -2.52
C LYS A 19 -33.34 -11.20 -3.47
N LYS A 20 -33.56 -11.14 -4.79
CA LYS A 20 -32.47 -11.25 -5.78
C LYS A 20 -31.49 -10.07 -5.71
N THR A 21 -31.98 -8.86 -5.43
CA THR A 21 -31.10 -7.68 -5.26
C THR A 21 -30.28 -7.77 -3.98
N ARG A 22 -30.87 -8.31 -2.91
CA ARG A 22 -30.22 -8.52 -1.62
C ARG A 22 -29.21 -9.67 -1.66
N GLU A 23 -29.52 -10.77 -2.34
CA GLU A 23 -28.58 -11.88 -2.62
C GLU A 23 -27.37 -11.38 -3.43
N LYS A 24 -27.58 -10.53 -4.45
CA LYS A 24 -26.49 -9.88 -5.21
C LYS A 24 -25.66 -8.89 -4.39
N LEU A 25 -26.27 -8.20 -3.42
CA LEU A 25 -25.56 -7.30 -2.50
C LEU A 25 -24.74 -8.08 -1.47
N GLU A 26 -25.29 -9.17 -0.94
CA GLU A 26 -24.59 -10.10 -0.03
C GLU A 26 -23.43 -10.83 -0.74
N GLU A 27 -23.56 -11.10 -2.05
CA GLU A 27 -22.47 -11.58 -2.91
C GLU A 27 -21.37 -10.54 -3.15
N ARG A 28 -21.71 -9.25 -3.35
CA ARG A 28 -20.73 -8.19 -3.64
C ARG A 28 -20.04 -7.60 -2.41
N PHE A 29 -20.73 -7.58 -1.27
CA PHE A 29 -20.22 -7.00 -0.02
C PHE A 29 -19.87 -8.06 1.03
N GLY A 30 -19.92 -9.33 0.66
CA GLY A 30 -19.61 -10.47 1.52
C GLY A 30 -20.66 -10.71 2.60
N LYS A 31 -20.90 -11.99 2.93
CA LYS A 31 -21.57 -12.39 4.17
C LYS A 31 -20.96 -11.62 5.32
N LYS A 32 -21.75 -10.90 6.14
CA LYS A 32 -21.36 -10.23 7.41
C LYS A 32 -20.03 -10.73 7.96
N ILE A 33 -18.92 -10.24 7.40
CA ILE A 33 -17.60 -10.53 7.93
C ILE A 33 -17.61 -9.74 9.22
N LYS A 34 -17.15 -10.34 10.34
CA LYS A 34 -16.89 -9.58 11.57
C LYS A 34 -15.71 -8.66 11.30
N GLU A 35 -15.93 -7.63 10.49
CA GLU A 35 -14.97 -6.59 10.21
C GLU A 35 -14.76 -5.83 11.50
N LYS A 36 -13.49 -5.67 11.88
CA LYS A 36 -13.14 -4.81 13.01
C LYS A 36 -13.57 -3.40 12.68
N GLU A 37 -14.12 -2.69 13.67
CA GLU A 37 -14.44 -1.27 13.51
C GLU A 37 -13.20 -0.51 13.02
N LEU A 38 -13.42 0.40 12.07
CA LEU A 38 -12.37 1.27 11.56
C LEU A 38 -11.86 2.17 12.70
N HIS A 39 -10.57 2.50 12.66
CA HIS A 39 -9.97 3.38 13.66
C HIS A 39 -10.74 4.72 13.75
N PRO A 40 -10.98 5.31 14.94
CA PRO A 40 -11.79 6.52 15.13
C PRO A 40 -11.36 7.74 14.30
N TYR A 41 -10.08 7.82 13.94
CA TYR A 41 -9.59 8.82 12.99
C TYR A 41 -10.32 8.76 11.63
N PHE A 42 -10.76 7.58 11.18
CA PHE A 42 -11.52 7.42 9.96
C PHE A 42 -13.00 7.79 10.16
N SER A 43 -13.29 9.08 10.19
CA SER A 43 -14.65 9.59 10.34
C SER A 43 -15.44 9.51 9.03
N LYS A 44 -16.77 9.49 9.14
CA LYS A 44 -17.69 9.53 8.00
C LYS A 44 -17.39 10.71 7.05
N GLY A 45 -17.02 11.88 7.59
CA GLY A 45 -16.65 13.05 6.80
C GLY A 45 -15.38 12.84 5.97
N ARG A 46 -14.35 12.20 6.56
CA ARG A 46 -13.11 11.86 5.84
C ARG A 46 -13.35 10.79 4.77
N ALA A 47 -14.21 9.81 5.05
CA ALA A 47 -14.63 8.82 4.07
C ALA A 47 -15.31 9.49 2.85
N PHE A 48 -16.22 10.44 3.08
CA PHE A 48 -16.83 11.21 1.99
C PHE A 48 -15.84 12.06 1.22
N TYR A 49 -14.90 12.71 1.90
CA TYR A 49 -13.86 13.48 1.24
C TYR A 49 -13.01 12.60 0.31
N LEU A 50 -12.56 11.44 0.80
CA LEU A 50 -11.81 10.47 0.00
C LEU A 50 -12.61 9.98 -1.20
N LEU A 51 -13.88 9.63 -1.00
CA LEU A 51 -14.77 9.21 -2.08
C LEU A 51 -14.95 10.32 -3.11
N ARG A 52 -15.09 11.57 -2.68
CA ARG A 52 -15.23 12.73 -3.57
C ARG A 52 -13.97 12.97 -4.38
N GLU A 53 -12.79 12.93 -3.76
CA GLU A 53 -11.52 13.08 -4.48
C GLU A 53 -11.29 11.91 -5.44
N PHE A 54 -11.63 10.68 -5.04
CA PHE A 54 -11.57 9.53 -5.92
C PHE A 54 -12.50 9.68 -7.13
N GLN A 55 -13.74 10.14 -6.93
CA GLN A 55 -14.66 10.45 -8.01
C GLN A 55 -14.11 11.56 -8.93
N ARG A 56 -13.52 12.62 -8.36
CA ARG A 56 -12.87 13.69 -9.14
C ARG A 56 -11.76 13.12 -10.01
N LEU A 57 -10.86 12.32 -9.44
CA LEU A 57 -9.75 11.68 -10.17
C LEU A 57 -10.25 10.74 -11.26
N ARG A 58 -11.30 9.94 -10.99
CA ARG A 58 -11.89 9.04 -11.98
C ARG A 58 -12.48 9.76 -13.19
N ASN A 59 -12.88 11.01 -13.01
CA ASN A 59 -13.45 11.84 -14.08
C ASN A 59 -12.39 12.69 -14.81
N LEU A 60 -11.11 12.61 -14.41
CA LEU A 60 -10.01 13.21 -15.16
C LEU A 60 -9.70 12.35 -16.38
N ASN A 61 -9.72 12.98 -17.55
CA ASN A 61 -9.41 12.38 -18.84
C ASN A 61 -8.35 13.20 -19.58
N ARG A 62 -7.78 12.63 -20.65
CA ARG A 62 -6.86 13.36 -21.56
C ARG A 62 -7.46 14.65 -22.13
N HIS A 63 -8.79 14.74 -22.18
CA HIS A 63 -9.51 15.91 -22.70
C HIS A 63 -9.75 16.99 -21.63
N THR A 64 -9.71 16.63 -20.34
CA THR A 64 -9.97 17.57 -19.23
C THR A 64 -8.72 18.31 -18.77
N ILE A 65 -7.54 17.74 -19.02
CA ILE A 65 -6.25 18.35 -18.66
C ILE A 65 -5.49 18.62 -19.95
N LYS A 66 -5.19 19.89 -20.20
CA LYS A 66 -4.32 20.29 -21.31
C LYS A 66 -2.97 20.70 -20.74
N TYR A 67 -1.91 20.24 -21.38
CA TYR A 67 -0.54 20.61 -21.03
C TYR A 67 0.02 21.53 -22.10
N ASP A 68 0.85 22.47 -21.66
CA ASP A 68 1.65 23.26 -22.59
C ASP A 68 2.74 22.38 -23.24
N LYS A 69 3.01 22.64 -24.52
CA LYS A 69 3.95 21.84 -25.31
C LYS A 69 5.38 21.97 -24.79
N ALA A 70 5.81 23.16 -24.37
CA ALA A 70 7.15 23.37 -23.84
C ALA A 70 7.34 22.60 -22.52
N THR A 71 6.34 22.68 -21.63
CA THR A 71 6.34 21.94 -20.35
C THR A 71 6.37 20.43 -20.58
N MET A 72 5.59 19.92 -21.54
CA MET A 72 5.57 18.48 -21.84
C MET A 72 6.89 17.99 -22.42
N ASN A 73 7.52 18.76 -23.32
CA ASN A 73 8.82 18.41 -23.87
C ASN A 73 9.91 18.34 -22.79
N GLU A 74 9.92 19.30 -21.86
CA GLU A 74 10.86 19.29 -20.74
C GLU A 74 10.61 18.09 -19.81
N PHE A 75 9.34 17.78 -19.53
CA PHE A 75 8.96 16.62 -18.74
C PHE A 75 9.40 15.32 -19.38
N THR A 76 9.15 15.13 -20.69
CA THR A 76 9.56 13.92 -21.41
C THR A 76 11.07 13.73 -21.35
N LYS A 77 11.86 14.79 -21.60
CA LYS A 77 13.32 14.73 -21.53
C LYS A 77 13.81 14.30 -20.14
N LYS A 78 13.27 14.91 -19.08
CA LYS A 78 13.61 14.54 -17.69
C LYS A 78 13.20 13.11 -17.35
N ALA A 79 12.06 12.65 -17.86
CA ALA A 79 11.58 11.30 -17.65
C ALA A 79 12.46 10.25 -18.37
N GLU A 80 12.93 10.55 -19.58
CA GLU A 80 13.88 9.72 -20.33
C GLU A 80 15.24 9.63 -19.61
N GLU A 81 15.79 10.77 -19.17
CA GLU A 81 17.02 10.82 -18.38
C GLU A 81 16.92 10.00 -17.08
N PHE A 82 15.80 10.14 -16.37
CA PHE A 82 15.53 9.37 -15.16
C PHE A 82 15.34 7.87 -15.45
N SER A 83 14.63 7.52 -16.53
CA SER A 83 14.48 6.12 -16.94
C SER A 83 15.82 5.48 -17.25
N LEU A 84 16.72 6.19 -17.93
CA LEU A 84 18.06 5.71 -18.24
C LEU A 84 18.87 5.48 -16.96
N TYR A 85 18.85 6.46 -16.04
CA TYR A 85 19.48 6.33 -14.73
C TYR A 85 19.00 5.09 -13.98
N CYS A 86 17.67 4.89 -13.89
CA CYS A 86 17.10 3.71 -13.25
C CYS A 86 17.49 2.41 -13.95
N THR A 87 17.61 2.37 -15.28
CA THR A 87 18.05 1.16 -15.97
C THR A 87 19.51 0.81 -15.69
N HIS A 88 20.39 1.81 -15.52
CA HIS A 88 21.77 1.59 -15.14
C HIS A 88 21.89 1.07 -13.70
N GLU A 89 21.20 1.71 -12.74
CA GLU A 89 21.14 1.19 -11.35
C GLU A 89 20.54 -0.22 -11.30
N HIS A 90 19.50 -0.50 -12.09
CA HIS A 90 18.87 -1.81 -12.09
C HIS A 90 19.79 -2.88 -12.68
N PHE A 91 20.65 -2.52 -13.63
CA PHE A 91 21.68 -3.40 -14.16
C PHE A 91 22.78 -3.67 -13.13
N GLU A 92 23.31 -2.65 -12.45
CA GLU A 92 24.31 -2.82 -11.39
C GLU A 92 23.76 -3.68 -10.23
N ALA A 93 22.54 -3.40 -9.78
CA ALA A 93 21.86 -4.20 -8.77
C ALA A 93 21.59 -5.65 -9.24
N PHE A 94 21.39 -5.86 -10.54
CA PHE A 94 21.23 -7.19 -11.11
C PHE A 94 22.56 -7.97 -11.11
N GLU A 95 23.68 -7.33 -11.44
CA GLU A 95 25.01 -7.95 -11.34
C GLU A 95 25.33 -8.31 -9.88
N GLU A 96 25.11 -7.40 -8.94
CA GLU A 96 25.30 -7.64 -7.50
C GLU A 96 24.41 -8.79 -7.01
N TYR A 97 23.15 -8.85 -7.46
CA TYR A 97 22.26 -9.96 -7.17
C TYR A 97 22.77 -11.30 -7.73
N GLN A 98 23.27 -11.32 -8.98
CA GLN A 98 23.82 -12.53 -9.59
C GLN A 98 25.05 -13.04 -8.83
N ASP A 99 25.92 -12.14 -8.38
CA ASP A 99 27.09 -12.50 -7.59
C ASP A 99 26.72 -12.98 -6.19
N HIS A 100 25.77 -12.31 -5.51
CA HIS A 100 25.22 -12.80 -4.25
C HIS A 100 24.59 -14.18 -4.40
N LYS A 101 23.82 -14.40 -5.48
CA LYS A 101 23.24 -15.71 -5.77
C LYS A 101 24.31 -16.77 -5.98
N ARG A 102 25.38 -16.48 -6.73
CA ARG A 102 26.51 -17.41 -6.91
C ARG A 102 27.17 -17.78 -5.58
N CYS A 103 27.41 -16.81 -4.70
CA CYS A 103 27.97 -17.05 -3.37
C CYS A 103 27.04 -17.92 -2.51
N VAL A 104 25.72 -17.68 -2.56
CA VAL A 104 24.72 -18.51 -1.86
C VAL A 104 24.70 -19.92 -2.43
N ASP A 105 24.69 -20.08 -3.75
CA ASP A 105 24.71 -21.40 -4.41
C ASP A 105 25.99 -22.18 -4.05
N GLN A 106 27.14 -21.50 -3.98
CA GLN A 106 28.39 -22.10 -3.50
C GLN A 106 28.28 -22.54 -2.03
N ALA A 107 27.78 -21.67 -1.15
CA ALA A 107 27.59 -22.01 0.26
C ALA A 107 26.62 -23.19 0.45
N ILE A 108 25.54 -23.28 -0.34
CA ILE A 108 24.63 -24.44 -0.32
C ILE A 108 25.35 -25.73 -0.71
N ASN A 109 26.19 -25.69 -1.75
CA ASN A 109 26.98 -26.83 -2.17
C ASN A 109 28.02 -27.23 -1.09
N GLU A 110 28.62 -26.27 -0.41
CA GLU A 110 29.54 -26.52 0.72
C GLU A 110 28.81 -27.12 1.93
N ILE A 111 27.60 -26.65 2.24
CA ILE A 111 26.75 -27.21 3.30
C ILE A 111 26.46 -28.69 3.04
N GLN A 112 26.33 -29.13 1.78
CA GLN A 112 26.14 -30.55 1.44
C GLN A 112 27.35 -31.41 1.83
N THR A 113 28.54 -30.83 1.97
CA THR A 113 29.76 -31.54 2.39
C THR A 113 29.94 -31.60 3.91
N LEU A 114 29.09 -30.92 4.69
CA LEU A 114 29.16 -30.91 6.15
C LEU A 114 28.73 -32.26 6.78
N PRO A 115 29.23 -32.58 7.99
CA PRO A 115 28.74 -33.69 8.80
C PRO A 115 27.24 -33.57 9.12
N ASP A 116 26.54 -34.72 9.18
CA ASP A 116 25.08 -34.78 9.33
C ASP A 116 24.55 -34.06 10.57
N ARG A 117 25.32 -34.06 11.66
CA ARG A 117 24.98 -33.34 12.90
C ARG A 117 24.85 -31.83 12.68
N LEU A 118 25.76 -31.22 11.94
CA LEU A 118 25.75 -29.77 11.66
C LEU A 118 24.66 -29.40 10.65
N LYS A 119 24.37 -30.28 9.69
CA LYS A 119 23.23 -30.11 8.78
C LYS A 119 21.90 -30.11 9.53
N ALA A 120 21.74 -31.00 10.51
CA ALA A 120 20.54 -31.05 11.34
C ALA A 120 20.37 -29.79 12.21
N GLU A 121 21.45 -29.20 12.71
CA GLU A 121 21.42 -27.94 13.46
C GLU A 121 21.02 -26.75 12.56
N LEU A 122 21.62 -26.62 11.37
CA LEU A 122 21.32 -25.56 10.40
C LEU A 122 19.87 -25.60 9.87
N MET A 123 19.34 -26.79 9.61
CA MET A 123 17.95 -26.95 9.11
C MET A 123 16.90 -26.70 10.21
N ASN A 124 17.30 -26.68 11.48
CA ASN A 124 16.44 -26.41 12.63
C ASN A 124 16.47 -24.94 13.08
N GLU A 125 17.37 -24.10 12.53
CA GLU A 125 17.30 -22.65 12.72
C GLU A 125 16.07 -22.13 11.96
N GLY A 126 14.97 -21.93 12.69
CA GLY A 126 13.74 -21.39 12.13
C GLY A 126 13.98 -20.03 11.48
N ASN A 127 13.16 -19.68 10.49
CA ASN A 127 13.17 -18.39 9.79
C ASN A 127 13.12 -17.21 10.79
N SER A 128 14.28 -16.76 11.27
CA SER A 128 14.40 -15.51 12.01
C SER A 128 14.26 -14.39 10.99
N ARG A 129 13.01 -14.01 10.70
CA ARG A 129 12.76 -12.77 9.99
C ARG A 129 13.47 -11.66 10.76
N LEU A 130 14.33 -10.92 10.09
CA LEU A 130 14.96 -9.75 10.68
C LEU A 130 13.88 -8.87 11.30
N PRO A 131 14.05 -8.40 12.55
CA PRO A 131 13.07 -7.52 13.17
C PRO A 131 12.88 -6.27 12.31
N ARG A 132 11.63 -5.80 12.16
CA ARG A 132 11.27 -4.65 11.30
C ARG A 132 12.09 -3.37 11.57
N SER A 133 12.65 -3.24 12.78
CA SER A 133 13.55 -2.13 13.15
C SER A 133 14.85 -2.09 12.35
N GLN A 134 15.24 -3.20 11.72
CA GLN A 134 16.42 -3.31 10.86
C GLN A 134 16.09 -3.16 9.37
N GLU A 135 14.84 -2.87 9.00
CA GLU A 135 14.50 -2.55 7.62
C GLU A 135 15.17 -1.22 7.20
N VAL A 136 15.79 -1.21 6.02
CA VAL A 136 16.56 -0.09 5.44
C VAL A 136 15.79 1.24 5.51
N LEU A 137 14.48 1.22 5.21
CA LEU A 137 13.63 2.41 5.26
C LEU A 137 13.46 2.99 6.67
N SER A 138 13.54 2.16 7.72
CA SER A 138 13.50 2.62 9.11
C SER A 138 14.84 3.24 9.52
N LEU A 139 15.95 2.65 9.12
CA LEU A 139 17.31 3.10 9.45
C LEU A 139 17.66 4.45 8.80
N TYR A 140 17.26 4.67 7.55
CA TYR A 140 17.67 5.85 6.77
C TYR A 140 16.59 6.92 6.64
N TRP A 141 15.46 6.78 7.34
CA TRP A 141 14.32 7.69 7.22
C TRP A 141 14.67 9.17 7.38
N ASP A 142 15.45 9.49 8.41
CA ASP A 142 15.81 10.89 8.73
C ASP A 142 16.75 11.49 7.69
N GLN A 143 17.55 10.65 7.01
CA GLN A 143 18.41 11.08 5.91
C GLN A 143 17.59 11.26 4.63
N LEU A 144 16.73 10.30 4.30
CA LEU A 144 15.87 10.34 3.12
C LEU A 144 14.93 11.55 3.13
N ILE A 145 14.35 11.88 4.29
CA ILE A 145 13.49 13.06 4.43
C ILE A 145 14.21 14.36 4.10
N ARG A 146 15.50 14.50 4.42
CA ARG A 146 16.24 15.74 4.19
C ARG A 146 16.51 16.01 2.70
N ILE A 147 16.46 14.96 1.89
CA ILE A 147 16.69 15.01 0.44
C ILE A 147 15.38 15.32 -0.30
N LEU A 148 14.24 14.95 0.28
CA LEU A 148 12.93 15.12 -0.36
C LEU A 148 12.48 16.59 -0.38
N PRO A 149 11.73 17.01 -1.42
CA PRO A 149 11.08 18.31 -1.43
C PRO A 149 10.18 18.51 -0.20
N PRO A 150 10.14 19.73 0.40
CA PRO A 150 9.44 19.97 1.67
C PRO A 150 7.96 19.52 1.67
N GLN A 151 7.26 19.71 0.56
CA GLN A 151 5.86 19.31 0.41
C GLN A 151 5.67 17.79 0.50
N MET A 152 6.61 17.02 -0.08
CA MET A 152 6.58 15.56 -0.02
C MET A 152 6.94 15.06 1.38
N VAL A 153 7.88 15.71 2.07
CA VAL A 153 8.26 15.35 3.45
C VAL A 153 7.05 15.32 4.37
N HIS A 154 6.21 16.36 4.33
CA HIS A 154 5.01 16.44 5.18
C HIS A 154 4.01 15.32 4.86
N ILE A 155 3.80 15.04 3.57
CA ILE A 155 2.89 13.98 3.11
C ILE A 155 3.38 12.60 3.56
N TYR A 156 4.68 12.31 3.38
CA TYR A 156 5.27 11.04 3.76
C TYR A 156 5.31 10.84 5.28
N LYS A 157 5.62 11.87 6.06
CA LYS A 157 5.54 11.83 7.53
C LYS A 157 4.11 11.58 8.01
N ALA A 158 3.13 12.29 7.46
CA ALA A 158 1.73 12.09 7.80
C ALA A 158 1.23 10.69 7.40
N GLY A 159 1.58 10.22 6.20
CA GLY A 159 1.24 8.89 5.72
C GLY A 159 1.80 7.77 6.60
N ARG A 160 3.07 7.88 7.03
CA ARG A 160 3.70 6.91 7.93
C ARG A 160 3.00 6.85 9.30
N LYS A 161 2.70 8.01 9.89
CA LYS A 161 1.94 8.09 11.16
C LYS A 161 0.54 7.48 11.02
N LEU A 162 -0.17 7.82 9.95
CA LEU A 162 -1.49 7.25 9.70
C LEU A 162 -1.45 5.74 9.52
N ARG A 163 -0.46 5.23 8.79
CA ARG A 163 -0.27 3.78 8.62
C ARG A 163 -0.05 3.07 9.97
N ALA A 164 0.82 3.60 10.82
CA ALA A 164 1.05 3.05 12.15
C ALA A 164 -0.22 3.06 13.02
N VAL A 165 -1.01 4.14 12.93
CA VAL A 165 -2.30 4.26 13.62
C VAL A 165 -3.33 3.23 13.13
N PHE A 166 -3.34 2.90 11.83
CA PHE A 166 -4.30 1.95 11.25
C PHE A 166 -3.86 0.48 11.34
N GLU A 167 -2.56 0.20 11.23
CA GLU A 167 -2.00 -1.16 11.18
C GLU A 167 -1.62 -1.68 12.57
N ASP A 168 -0.99 -0.86 13.42
CA ASP A 168 -0.37 -1.32 14.67
C ASP A 168 -1.20 -1.06 15.94
N LYS A 169 -2.38 -0.42 15.83
CA LYS A 169 -3.22 -0.03 17.00
C LYS A 169 -2.37 0.57 18.13
N LEU A 170 -1.46 1.50 17.82
CA LEU A 170 -0.81 2.31 18.86
C LEU A 170 -1.90 2.82 19.79
N GLU A 171 -1.78 2.48 21.07
CA GLU A 171 -2.77 2.79 22.09
C GLU A 171 -3.11 4.28 22.02
N HIS A 172 -4.40 4.57 22.08
CA HIS A 172 -4.96 5.91 22.05
C HIS A 172 -4.42 6.77 23.20
N HIS A 173 -3.23 7.35 23.02
CA HIS A 173 -2.70 8.41 23.84
C HIS A 173 -1.87 9.33 22.95
N GLU A 174 -2.54 10.31 22.35
CA GLU A 174 -1.90 11.58 22.01
C GLU A 174 -2.47 12.61 23.01
N ASP A 175 -1.60 13.07 23.92
CA ASP A 175 -1.66 14.45 24.44
C ASP A 175 -0.93 15.35 23.43
#